data_AF-A0A951F7I3-F1
#
_entry.id   AF-A0A951F7I3-F1
#
_cell.length_a   1.000
_cell.length_b   1.000
_cell.length_c   1.000
_cell.angle_alpha   90.00
_cell.angle_beta   90.00
_cell.angle_gamma   90.00
#
_symmetry.space_group_name_H-M   'P 1'
#
loop_
_entity.id
_entity.type
_entity.pdbx_description
1 polymer ?
#
loop_
_entity_poly.entity_id
_entity_poly.type
_entity_poly.pdbx_seq_one_letter_code
_entity_poly.pdbx_strand_id
1 'polypeptide(L)'
;MGTTSSTPTSASGLITPLTFTGQSTYSAQFQQVIDKAVQIQEIPLDGMADQASSDQSRQSALESLDQALSNLQTAVTGLQSAVGSQALAATVSDNSVASVSLNSAATTGVYQLEVDSLGSATQTVSTGSPQTVTDPTSQNISSASSFTLTVNGVPTTITPASDTLDGLVSALNGNSSLGVTASVVNVGSSGSPDYRLAVQSSTLGNVSIQLSDGANNLLNTISTGAEATYKVDGLPNTISSNSDTITLAQGVSVNLLSAPGPGNPITITVGQSTTSAQTALQQFASAYNAVVSQLAAQHGQNAGALSGDSILQVAQQALSSIVDYSNFSGSVTNLGNLGLDLDNSGNLTFNAAEFEQSAGSNFTGLAQFLGTSTSGFLGVATSALTSLEDPTVGAVKTEEASITHDLTTLNTNMGNEENSINQFQQNLVAQLSQSDAMIATLQSQVSFFQGLFQIENNISNPNNG
;
A
#
# COMPACT_ATOMS: atom_id res chain seq x y z
N MET A 1 -10.59 -8.68 3.49
CA MET A 1 -11.59 -9.77 3.38
C MET A 1 -12.01 -9.84 1.92
N GLY A 2 -12.10 -11.03 1.33
CA GLY A 2 -12.29 -11.19 -0.11
C GLY A 2 -13.65 -10.64 -0.55
N THR A 3 -13.63 -9.61 -1.38
CA THR A 3 -14.81 -9.01 -2.01
C THR A 3 -15.26 -9.91 -3.17
N THR A 4 -16.26 -10.75 -2.94
CA THR A 4 -17.02 -11.35 -4.05
C THR A 4 -17.91 -10.27 -4.63
N SER A 5 -17.35 -9.49 -5.56
CA SER A 5 -18.08 -8.61 -6.46
C SER A 5 -19.02 -9.47 -7.31
N SER A 6 -20.28 -9.59 -6.89
CA SER A 6 -21.35 -10.05 -7.76
C SER A 6 -21.84 -8.87 -8.58
N THR A 7 -21.56 -8.89 -9.88
CA THR A 7 -22.13 -8.01 -10.90
C THR A 7 -23.66 -7.92 -10.79
N PRO A 8 -24.27 -6.78 -11.15
CA PRO A 8 -25.72 -6.63 -11.12
C PRO A 8 -26.34 -7.59 -12.13
N THR A 9 -26.98 -8.65 -11.64
CA THR A 9 -27.81 -9.52 -12.46
C THR A 9 -29.16 -8.84 -12.62
N SER A 10 -29.44 -8.31 -13.81
CA SER A 10 -30.81 -8.02 -14.21
C SER A 10 -31.66 -9.29 -14.01
N ALA A 11 -32.78 -9.16 -13.31
CA ALA A 11 -33.63 -10.30 -12.92
C ALA A 11 -34.27 -11.05 -14.11
N SER A 12 -34.32 -10.42 -15.30
CA SER A 12 -34.56 -11.07 -16.60
C SER A 12 -33.43 -12.06 -16.95
N GLY A 13 -33.42 -13.21 -16.29
CA GLY A 13 -32.42 -14.26 -16.47
C GLY A 13 -32.23 -15.20 -15.28
N LEU A 14 -32.83 -14.89 -14.12
CA LEU A 14 -32.72 -15.73 -12.92
C LEU A 14 -33.66 -16.95 -12.97
N ILE A 15 -34.84 -16.78 -13.56
CA ILE A 15 -35.80 -17.88 -13.77
C ILE A 15 -35.69 -18.37 -15.21
N THR A 16 -35.49 -19.69 -15.38
CA THR A 16 -35.47 -20.31 -16.72
C THR A 16 -36.88 -20.76 -17.10
N PRO A 17 -37.48 -20.25 -18.19
CA PRO A 17 -38.81 -20.67 -18.61
C PRO A 17 -38.89 -22.18 -18.93
N LEU A 18 -39.92 -22.85 -18.41
CA LEU A 18 -40.25 -24.22 -18.77
C LEU A 18 -41.13 -24.26 -20.02
N THR A 19 -40.78 -25.15 -20.93
CA THR A 19 -41.55 -25.40 -22.16
C THR A 19 -42.67 -26.42 -21.90
N PHE A 20 -43.90 -26.05 -22.27
CA PHE A 20 -45.09 -26.88 -22.19
C PHE A 20 -45.29 -27.66 -23.49
N THR A 21 -45.28 -28.99 -23.42
CA THR A 21 -45.52 -29.88 -24.57
C THR A 21 -46.88 -30.58 -24.42
N GLY A 22 -47.95 -29.91 -24.86
CA GLY A 22 -49.33 -30.43 -24.82
C GLY A 22 -49.79 -30.99 -26.17
N GLN A 23 -50.76 -31.89 -26.12
CA GLN A 23 -51.33 -32.59 -27.28
C GLN A 23 -52.71 -32.03 -27.70
N SER A 24 -53.33 -31.17 -26.88
CA SER A 24 -54.59 -30.51 -27.24
C SER A 24 -54.38 -29.32 -28.18
N THR A 25 -55.45 -28.87 -28.83
CA THR A 25 -55.44 -27.64 -29.64
C THR A 25 -55.19 -26.36 -28.82
N TYR A 26 -55.20 -26.43 -27.48
CA TYR A 26 -55.02 -25.29 -26.58
C TYR A 26 -53.62 -25.19 -25.95
N SER A 27 -52.70 -26.07 -26.33
CA SER A 27 -51.36 -26.16 -25.74
C SER A 27 -50.56 -24.85 -25.82
N ALA A 28 -50.68 -24.11 -26.92
CA ALA A 28 -50.04 -22.80 -27.09
C ALA A 28 -50.62 -21.74 -26.13
N GLN A 29 -51.94 -21.75 -25.87
CA GLN A 29 -52.56 -20.86 -24.90
C GLN A 29 -52.14 -21.20 -23.47
N PHE A 30 -51.95 -22.49 -23.15
CA PHE A 30 -51.44 -22.89 -21.84
C PHE A 30 -50.00 -22.42 -21.58
N GLN A 31 -49.11 -22.47 -22.59
CA GLN A 31 -47.78 -21.85 -22.48
C GLN A 31 -47.88 -20.35 -22.15
N GLN A 32 -48.73 -19.60 -22.86
CA GLN A 32 -48.91 -18.17 -22.60
C GLN A 32 -49.42 -17.87 -21.19
N VAL A 33 -50.26 -18.75 -20.62
CA VAL A 33 -50.73 -18.62 -19.24
C VAL A 33 -49.59 -18.89 -18.26
N ILE A 34 -48.76 -19.92 -18.50
CA ILE A 34 -47.58 -20.21 -17.67
C ILE A 34 -46.64 -19.01 -17.67
N ASP A 35 -46.29 -18.50 -18.84
CA ASP A 35 -45.35 -17.38 -18.99
C ASP A 35 -45.85 -16.13 -18.24
N LYS A 36 -47.12 -15.76 -18.43
CA LYS A 36 -47.72 -14.60 -17.73
C LYS A 36 -47.80 -14.81 -16.22
N ALA A 37 -48.14 -16.02 -15.78
CA ALA A 37 -48.24 -16.31 -14.36
C ALA A 37 -46.87 -16.25 -13.68
N VAL A 38 -45.82 -16.76 -14.33
CA VAL A 38 -44.43 -16.65 -13.85
C VAL A 38 -43.96 -15.19 -13.85
N GLN A 39 -44.18 -14.43 -14.93
CA GLN A 39 -43.83 -13.00 -14.98
C GLN A 39 -44.46 -12.17 -13.85
N ILE A 40 -45.69 -12.48 -13.44
CA ILE A 40 -46.32 -11.80 -12.30
C ILE A 40 -45.58 -12.14 -10.99
N GLN A 41 -45.13 -13.38 -10.83
CA GLN A 41 -44.36 -13.80 -9.65
C GLN A 41 -42.93 -13.24 -9.66
N GLU A 42 -42.39 -12.82 -10.82
CA GLU A 42 -41.06 -12.20 -10.92
C GLU A 42 -41.03 -10.73 -10.45
N ILE A 43 -42.18 -10.02 -10.38
CA ILE A 43 -42.22 -8.59 -10.01
C ILE A 43 -41.54 -8.28 -8.66
N PRO A 44 -41.78 -9.03 -7.57
CA PRO A 44 -41.08 -8.80 -6.30
C PRO A 44 -39.58 -9.10 -6.39
N LEU A 45 -39.18 -10.09 -7.20
CA LEU A 45 -37.79 -10.44 -7.44
C LEU A 45 -37.05 -9.31 -8.18
N ASP A 46 -37.67 -8.72 -9.20
CA ASP A 46 -37.16 -7.55 -9.92
C ASP A 46 -36.93 -6.37 -8.94
N GLY A 47 -37.91 -6.09 -8.07
CA GLY A 47 -37.80 -5.02 -7.07
C GLY A 47 -36.66 -5.25 -6.07
N MET A 48 -36.42 -6.49 -5.64
CA MET A 48 -35.28 -6.83 -4.78
C MET A 48 -33.95 -6.70 -5.52
N ALA A 49 -33.88 -7.09 -6.79
CA ALA A 49 -32.69 -6.95 -7.62
C ALA A 49 -32.32 -5.47 -7.86
N ASP A 50 -33.32 -4.62 -8.10
CA ASP A 50 -33.15 -3.17 -8.24
C ASP A 50 -32.62 -2.56 -6.93
N GLN A 51 -33.18 -2.96 -5.78
CA GLN A 51 -32.69 -2.52 -4.48
C GLN A 51 -31.26 -2.98 -4.22
N ALA A 52 -30.91 -4.24 -4.52
CA ALA A 52 -29.56 -4.75 -4.37
C ALA A 52 -28.56 -3.99 -5.28
N SER A 53 -28.95 -3.64 -6.50
CA SER A 53 -28.13 -2.82 -7.40
C SER A 53 -27.92 -1.40 -6.86
N SER A 54 -28.94 -0.81 -6.24
CA SER A 54 -28.85 0.50 -5.58
C SER A 54 -27.90 0.45 -4.38
N ASP A 55 -28.07 -0.53 -3.49
CA ASP A 55 -27.23 -0.70 -2.30
C ASP A 55 -25.78 -1.05 -2.65
N GLN A 56 -25.54 -1.81 -3.72
CA GLN A 56 -24.19 -2.07 -4.22
C GLN A 56 -23.51 -0.79 -4.72
N SER A 57 -24.27 0.10 -5.38
CA SER A 57 -23.75 1.40 -5.84
C SER A 57 -23.45 2.32 -4.66
N ARG A 58 -24.30 2.32 -3.61
CA ARG A 58 -24.07 3.03 -2.36
C ARG A 58 -22.82 2.51 -1.64
N GLN A 59 -22.67 1.19 -1.54
CA GLN A 59 -21.50 0.54 -0.95
C GLN A 59 -20.21 0.99 -1.64
N SER A 60 -20.14 0.95 -2.97
CA SER A 60 -18.94 1.38 -3.71
C SER A 60 -18.64 2.87 -3.55
N ALA A 61 -19.65 3.71 -3.42
CA ALA A 61 -19.48 5.14 -3.16
C ALA A 61 -18.97 5.41 -1.73
N LEU A 62 -19.46 4.65 -0.73
CA LEU A 62 -18.94 4.72 0.64
C LEU A 62 -17.51 4.24 0.74
N GLU A 63 -17.15 3.13 0.11
CA GLU A 63 -15.76 2.63 0.08
C GLU A 63 -14.80 3.66 -0.53
N SER A 64 -15.25 4.40 -1.53
CA SER A 64 -14.47 5.49 -2.14
C SER A 64 -14.29 6.68 -1.19
N LEU A 65 -15.33 7.00 -0.41
CA LEU A 65 -15.29 8.06 0.62
C LEU A 65 -14.40 7.64 1.81
N ASP A 66 -14.55 6.41 2.29
CA ASP A 66 -13.74 5.77 3.33
C ASP A 66 -12.25 5.83 2.97
N GLN A 67 -11.89 5.39 1.75
CA GLN A 67 -10.51 5.44 1.31
C GLN A 67 -9.95 6.87 1.28
N ALA A 68 -10.76 7.87 0.90
CA ALA A 68 -10.34 9.27 0.92
C ALA A 68 -10.17 9.80 2.36
N LEU A 69 -11.06 9.45 3.28
CA LEU A 69 -11.01 9.84 4.69
C LEU A 69 -9.83 9.19 5.42
N SER A 70 -9.57 7.92 5.18
CA SER A 70 -8.38 7.19 5.66
C SER A 70 -7.07 7.82 5.16
N ASN A 71 -7.02 8.28 3.90
CA ASN A 71 -5.88 9.03 3.38
C ASN A 71 -5.72 10.39 4.07
N LEU A 72 -6.82 11.08 4.38
CA LEU A 72 -6.81 12.32 5.15
C LEU A 72 -6.33 12.10 6.59
N GLN A 73 -6.73 11.02 7.27
CA GLN A 73 -6.22 10.64 8.59
C GLN A 73 -4.70 10.42 8.56
N THR A 74 -4.20 9.76 7.52
CA THR A 74 -2.76 9.56 7.31
C THR A 74 -2.04 10.89 7.14
N ALA A 75 -2.60 11.81 6.35
CA ALA A 75 -2.01 13.14 6.16
C ALA A 75 -1.99 13.98 7.45
N VAL A 76 -3.05 13.92 8.27
CA VAL A 76 -3.09 14.57 9.59
C VAL A 76 -2.02 14.00 10.53
N THR A 77 -1.82 12.68 10.54
CA THR A 77 -0.76 12.02 11.32
C THR A 77 0.64 12.39 10.79
N GLY A 78 0.79 12.49 9.47
CA GLY A 78 2.01 12.96 8.81
C GLY A 78 2.36 14.40 9.23
N LEU A 79 1.35 15.27 9.35
CA LEU A 79 1.53 16.65 9.82
C LEU A 79 2.06 16.71 11.26
N GLN A 80 1.55 15.86 12.16
CA GLN A 80 2.09 15.74 13.52
C GLN A 80 3.58 15.39 13.52
N SER A 81 3.99 14.49 12.63
CA SER A 81 5.38 14.03 12.55
C SER A 81 6.30 15.08 11.91
N ALA A 82 5.81 15.78 10.89
CA ALA A 82 6.54 16.78 10.14
C ALA A 82 6.67 18.13 10.87
N VAL A 83 5.85 18.38 11.89
CA VAL A 83 5.80 19.67 12.61
C VAL A 83 5.91 19.54 14.13
N GLY A 84 5.91 18.32 14.67
CA GLY A 84 6.18 18.10 16.09
C GLY A 84 7.57 18.55 16.51
N SER A 85 7.83 18.56 17.82
CA SER A 85 9.09 19.00 18.45
C SER A 85 10.37 18.25 18.02
N GLN A 86 10.26 17.29 17.10
CA GLN A 86 11.32 16.44 16.57
C GLN A 86 11.57 16.64 15.07
N ALA A 87 10.83 17.54 14.40
CA ALA A 87 11.01 17.84 12.97
C ALA A 87 12.26 18.70 12.71
N LEU A 88 13.40 18.20 13.16
CA LEU A 88 14.70 18.78 12.88
C LEU A 88 15.18 18.29 11.51
N ALA A 89 15.75 19.20 10.73
CA ALA A 89 16.55 18.90 9.56
C ALA A 89 17.98 19.42 9.77
N ALA A 90 18.92 18.72 9.15
CA ALA A 90 20.29 19.18 9.05
C ALA A 90 20.50 19.79 7.65
N THR A 91 21.08 20.98 7.61
CA THR A 91 21.60 21.59 6.39
C THR A 91 23.12 21.58 6.46
N VAL A 92 23.78 21.30 5.34
CA VAL A 92 25.24 21.23 5.23
C VAL A 92 25.66 22.29 4.21
N SER A 93 26.66 23.11 4.55
CA SER A 93 27.14 24.17 3.65
C SER A 93 27.75 23.63 2.36
N ASP A 94 28.25 22.39 2.38
CA ASP A 94 28.74 21.66 1.20
C ASP A 94 28.40 20.17 1.31
N ASN A 95 27.36 19.74 0.58
CA ASN A 95 26.92 18.35 0.54
C ASN A 95 27.88 17.39 -0.19
N SER A 96 28.92 17.89 -0.85
CA SER A 96 29.97 17.04 -1.44
C SER A 96 31.00 16.56 -0.39
N VAL A 97 31.06 17.22 0.77
CA VAL A 97 31.97 16.90 1.87
C VAL A 97 31.33 15.95 2.87
N ALA A 98 30.05 16.14 3.19
CA ALA A 98 29.36 15.31 4.15
C ALA A 98 27.84 15.23 3.91
N SER A 99 27.25 14.14 4.37
CA SER A 99 25.79 14.05 4.58
C SER A 99 25.46 13.80 6.04
N VAL A 100 24.30 14.24 6.50
CA VAL A 100 23.92 14.22 7.92
C VAL A 100 22.59 13.50 8.09
N SER A 101 22.53 12.63 9.09
CA SER A 101 21.31 11.98 9.54
C SER A 101 21.03 12.34 11.00
N LEU A 102 19.74 12.52 11.31
CA LEU A 102 19.27 12.89 12.64
C LEU A 102 18.41 11.77 13.21
N ASN A 103 18.47 11.57 14.53
CA ASN A 103 17.51 10.74 15.25
C ASN A 103 16.76 11.57 16.32
N SER A 104 15.87 10.92 17.07
CA SER A 104 15.00 11.58 18.06
C SER A 104 15.73 12.28 19.22
N ALA A 105 17.03 11.99 19.44
CA ALA A 105 17.84 12.65 20.45
C ALA A 105 18.55 13.92 19.92
N ALA A 106 18.40 14.25 18.63
CA ALA A 106 18.98 15.45 18.05
C ALA A 106 18.41 16.71 18.70
N THR A 107 19.25 17.72 18.84
CA THR A 107 18.86 19.06 19.30
C THR A 107 19.33 20.12 18.30
N THR A 108 18.65 21.27 18.29
CA THR A 108 19.02 22.39 17.43
C THR A 108 20.43 22.89 17.75
N GLY A 109 21.25 23.13 16.74
CA GLY A 109 22.62 23.58 16.92
C GLY A 109 23.33 23.86 15.59
N VAL A 110 24.44 24.57 15.67
CA VAL A 110 25.33 24.82 14.53
C VAL A 110 26.68 24.22 14.88
N TYR A 111 27.23 23.41 13.99
CA TYR A 111 28.49 22.71 14.15
C TYR A 111 29.40 23.04 12.97
N GLN A 112 30.69 23.21 13.24
CA GLN A 112 31.71 23.23 12.19
C GLN A 112 32.42 21.88 12.13
N LEU A 113 32.52 21.30 10.94
CA LEU A 113 33.22 20.05 10.69
C LEU A 113 34.34 20.30 9.67
N GLU A 114 35.58 20.01 10.06
CA GLU A 114 36.74 20.00 9.18
C GLU A 114 37.16 18.55 8.96
N VAL A 115 37.12 18.07 7.72
CA VAL A 115 37.51 16.68 7.37
C VAL A 115 38.93 16.69 6.82
N ASP A 116 39.86 16.17 7.62
CA ASP A 116 41.30 16.12 7.29
C ASP A 116 41.61 14.92 6.38
N SER A 117 41.00 13.74 6.65
CA SER A 117 41.14 12.53 5.85
C SER A 117 39.92 11.62 6.00
N LEU A 118 39.51 10.94 4.92
CA LEU A 118 38.45 9.93 4.94
C LEU A 118 38.89 8.59 5.53
N GLY A 119 40.19 8.39 5.75
CA GLY A 119 40.74 7.09 6.11
C GLY A 119 40.71 6.09 4.95
N SER A 120 41.15 4.88 5.24
CA SER A 120 41.16 3.74 4.31
C SER A 120 41.15 2.43 5.09
N ALA A 121 40.52 1.40 4.54
CA ALA A 121 40.56 0.05 5.09
C ALA A 121 41.84 -0.69 4.65
N THR A 122 42.38 -1.56 5.50
CA THR A 122 43.45 -2.48 5.09
C THR A 122 42.96 -3.40 3.98
N GLN A 123 43.75 -3.53 2.91
CA GLN A 123 43.50 -4.45 1.80
C GLN A 123 44.61 -5.49 1.70
N THR A 124 44.20 -6.73 1.53
CA THR A 124 45.09 -7.88 1.34
C THR A 124 44.65 -8.67 0.12
N VAL A 125 45.60 -9.38 -0.50
CA VAL A 125 45.35 -10.25 -1.65
C VAL A 125 46.13 -11.54 -1.51
N SER A 126 45.61 -12.64 -2.06
CA SER A 126 46.34 -13.90 -2.03
C SER A 126 47.64 -13.85 -2.85
N THR A 127 48.65 -14.60 -2.43
CA THR A 127 50.00 -14.53 -3.01
C THR A 127 50.15 -15.29 -4.33
N GLY A 128 49.20 -16.19 -4.65
CA GLY A 128 49.30 -17.14 -5.76
C GLY A 128 50.14 -18.38 -5.48
N SER A 129 50.60 -18.52 -4.25
CA SER A 129 51.27 -19.70 -3.72
C SER A 129 50.47 -20.21 -2.51
N PRO A 130 50.30 -21.54 -2.35
CA PRO A 130 50.89 -22.62 -3.15
C PRO A 130 50.22 -22.86 -4.50
N GLN A 131 49.05 -22.27 -4.76
CA GLN A 131 48.26 -22.53 -5.96
C GLN A 131 47.81 -21.25 -6.67
N THR A 132 47.94 -21.26 -8.00
CA THR A 132 47.31 -20.29 -8.90
C THR A 132 45.92 -20.79 -9.28
N VAL A 133 44.92 -19.90 -9.30
CA VAL A 133 43.52 -20.24 -9.58
C VAL A 133 43.14 -19.72 -10.97
N THR A 134 42.83 -20.62 -11.90
CA THR A 134 42.36 -20.23 -13.25
C THR A 134 40.84 -20.29 -13.39
N ASP A 135 40.15 -20.95 -12.46
CA ASP A 135 38.70 -21.06 -12.38
C ASP A 135 38.26 -21.08 -10.90
N PRO A 136 37.62 -20.02 -10.38
CA PRO A 136 37.28 -19.90 -8.97
C PRO A 136 36.12 -20.83 -8.54
N THR A 137 35.39 -21.39 -9.50
CA THR A 137 34.25 -22.29 -9.25
C THR A 137 34.69 -23.73 -9.01
N SER A 138 35.92 -24.08 -9.38
CA SER A 138 36.44 -25.45 -9.34
C SER A 138 37.80 -25.59 -8.65
N GLN A 139 38.51 -24.48 -8.42
CA GLN A 139 39.83 -24.45 -7.78
C GLN A 139 39.84 -23.49 -6.59
N ASN A 140 40.78 -23.70 -5.68
CA ASN A 140 40.99 -22.88 -4.48
C ASN A 140 42.46 -22.42 -4.41
N ILE A 141 42.76 -21.45 -3.52
CA ILE A 141 44.09 -20.87 -3.34
C ILE A 141 45.05 -21.78 -2.55
N SER A 142 44.53 -22.84 -1.93
CA SER A 142 45.27 -23.92 -1.26
C SER A 142 44.40 -25.19 -1.28
N SER A 143 45.02 -26.37 -1.11
CA SER A 143 44.32 -27.66 -1.00
C SER A 143 43.81 -27.97 0.41
N ALA A 144 43.81 -26.98 1.31
CA ALA A 144 43.35 -27.15 2.68
C ALA A 144 41.83 -27.07 2.75
N SER A 145 41.22 -28.00 3.50
CA SER A 145 39.78 -28.02 3.74
C SER A 145 39.33 -27.05 4.84
N SER A 146 40.27 -26.47 5.60
CA SER A 146 40.02 -25.43 6.59
C SER A 146 41.15 -24.41 6.62
N PHE A 147 40.80 -23.19 6.99
CA PHE A 147 41.71 -22.05 7.06
C PHE A 147 41.60 -21.39 8.43
N THR A 148 42.64 -20.71 8.86
CA THR A 148 42.63 -19.85 10.04
C THR A 148 42.75 -18.40 9.60
N LEU A 149 41.64 -17.65 9.65
CA LEU A 149 41.62 -16.21 9.46
C LEU A 149 42.04 -15.55 10.78
N THR A 150 43.07 -14.71 10.76
CA THR A 150 43.47 -13.93 11.93
C THR A 150 43.26 -12.45 11.64
N VAL A 151 42.34 -11.81 12.37
CA VAL A 151 42.04 -10.37 12.25
C VAL A 151 42.41 -9.69 13.57
N ASN A 152 43.31 -8.71 13.53
CA ASN A 152 43.85 -8.05 14.73
C ASN A 152 44.33 -9.02 15.83
N GLY A 153 44.94 -10.14 15.42
CA GLY A 153 45.45 -11.15 16.33
C GLY A 153 44.41 -12.14 16.88
N VAL A 154 43.14 -12.03 16.47
CA VAL A 154 42.08 -12.98 16.86
C VAL A 154 41.95 -14.06 15.78
N PRO A 155 42.33 -15.32 16.06
CA PRO A 155 42.22 -16.41 15.10
C PRO A 155 40.78 -16.96 15.06
N THR A 156 40.26 -17.20 13.86
CA THR A 156 38.96 -17.83 13.60
C THR A 156 39.10 -18.89 12.52
N THR A 157 38.58 -20.08 12.79
CA THR A 157 38.55 -21.17 11.80
C THR A 157 37.47 -20.92 10.77
N ILE A 158 37.84 -21.01 9.49
CA ILE A 158 36.96 -20.88 8.34
C ILE A 158 36.95 -22.22 7.60
N THR A 159 35.76 -22.78 7.42
CA THR A 159 35.55 -24.04 6.69
C THR A 159 34.61 -23.77 5.51
N PRO A 160 35.14 -23.66 4.28
CA PRO A 160 34.32 -23.53 3.08
C PRO A 160 33.37 -24.73 2.90
N ALA A 161 32.16 -24.48 2.39
CA ALA A 161 31.20 -25.54 2.07
C ALA A 161 31.63 -26.38 0.85
N SER A 162 32.41 -25.77 -0.05
CA SER A 162 33.08 -26.41 -1.18
C SER A 162 34.55 -25.99 -1.19
N ASP A 163 35.45 -26.88 -1.61
CA ASP A 163 36.88 -26.58 -1.74
C ASP A 163 37.17 -25.79 -3.02
N THR A 164 36.57 -24.61 -3.11
CA THR A 164 36.64 -23.70 -4.25
C THR A 164 36.86 -22.28 -3.73
N LEU A 165 37.47 -21.42 -4.53
CA LEU A 165 37.71 -20.02 -4.16
C LEU A 165 36.38 -19.29 -3.91
N ASP A 166 35.35 -19.58 -4.70
CA ASP A 166 34.00 -19.05 -4.46
C ASP A 166 33.40 -19.55 -3.13
N GLY A 167 33.65 -20.81 -2.78
CA GLY A 167 33.26 -21.39 -1.50
C GLY A 167 33.95 -20.71 -0.32
N LEU A 168 35.24 -20.37 -0.47
CA LEU A 168 36.02 -19.66 0.53
C LEU A 168 35.57 -18.20 0.69
N VAL A 169 35.32 -17.49 -0.41
CA VAL A 169 34.74 -16.13 -0.38
C VAL A 169 33.38 -16.15 0.32
N SER A 170 32.54 -17.13 -0.01
CA SER A 170 31.22 -17.28 0.61
C SER A 170 31.34 -17.56 2.11
N ALA A 171 32.31 -18.36 2.54
CA ALA A 171 32.53 -18.64 3.96
C ALA A 171 33.05 -17.42 4.73
N LEU A 172 33.91 -16.61 4.13
CA LEU A 172 34.39 -15.35 4.73
C LEU A 172 33.27 -14.30 4.83
N ASN A 173 32.47 -14.13 3.77
CA ASN A 173 31.37 -13.17 3.76
C ASN A 173 30.14 -13.66 4.55
N GLY A 174 30.02 -14.97 4.77
CA GLY A 174 28.91 -15.58 5.50
C GLY A 174 28.91 -15.29 7.01
N ASN A 175 29.98 -14.68 7.54
CA ASN A 175 30.06 -14.30 8.94
C ASN A 175 30.55 -12.85 9.09
N SER A 176 29.62 -11.93 9.31
CA SER A 176 29.92 -10.50 9.51
C SER A 176 30.75 -10.21 10.77
N SER A 177 30.79 -11.12 11.75
CA SER A 177 31.62 -10.93 12.96
C SER A 177 33.13 -11.06 12.70
N LEU A 178 33.53 -11.53 11.51
CA LEU A 178 34.94 -11.61 11.11
C LEU A 178 35.56 -10.23 10.84
N GLY A 179 34.76 -9.19 10.65
CA GLY A 179 35.26 -7.82 10.41
C GLY A 179 36.01 -7.65 9.09
N VAL A 180 35.70 -8.48 8.09
CA VAL A 180 36.30 -8.46 6.75
C VAL A 180 35.25 -8.67 5.66
N THR A 181 35.56 -8.25 4.45
CA THR A 181 34.82 -8.55 3.22
C THR A 181 35.77 -9.17 2.22
N ALA A 182 35.35 -10.26 1.59
CA ALA A 182 36.11 -11.03 0.63
C ALA A 182 35.52 -10.92 -0.79
N SER A 183 36.37 -10.93 -1.80
CA SER A 183 35.99 -10.95 -3.20
C SER A 183 37.03 -11.69 -4.05
N VAL A 184 36.65 -12.05 -5.27
CA VAL A 184 37.56 -12.62 -6.27
C VAL A 184 37.98 -11.51 -7.24
N VAL A 185 39.29 -11.37 -7.46
CA VAL A 185 39.86 -10.43 -8.44
C VAL A 185 40.72 -11.19 -9.44
N ASN A 186 40.55 -10.92 -10.74
CA ASN A 186 41.44 -11.47 -11.78
C ASN A 186 42.61 -10.51 -12.00
N VAL A 187 43.82 -10.94 -11.64
CA VAL A 187 45.07 -10.20 -11.88
C VAL A 187 45.82 -10.69 -13.13
N GLY A 188 45.28 -11.70 -13.82
CA GLY A 188 45.80 -12.26 -15.06
C GLY A 188 45.17 -11.64 -16.30
N SER A 189 45.55 -12.14 -17.48
CA SER A 189 44.97 -11.72 -18.75
C SER A 189 43.70 -12.53 -19.09
N SER A 190 42.90 -12.08 -20.04
CA SER A 190 41.73 -12.85 -20.52
C SER A 190 42.09 -14.22 -21.10
N GLY A 191 43.31 -14.38 -21.62
CA GLY A 191 43.82 -15.66 -22.17
C GLY A 191 44.59 -16.52 -21.14
N SER A 192 44.86 -15.99 -19.96
CA SER A 192 45.53 -16.70 -18.85
C SER A 192 45.07 -16.05 -17.54
N PRO A 193 43.84 -16.40 -17.08
CA PRO A 193 43.28 -15.82 -15.88
C PRO A 193 44.09 -16.24 -14.66
N ASP A 194 44.21 -15.31 -13.71
CA ASP A 194 44.81 -15.54 -12.41
C ASP A 194 43.90 -14.92 -11.36
N TYR A 195 42.97 -15.74 -10.85
CA TYR A 195 42.01 -15.33 -9.84
C TYR A 195 42.66 -15.35 -8.46
N ARG A 196 42.47 -14.27 -7.72
CA ARG A 196 43.00 -14.05 -6.38
C ARG A 196 41.87 -13.78 -5.40
N LEU A 197 42.07 -14.22 -4.17
CA LEU A 197 41.24 -13.82 -3.04
C LEU A 197 41.68 -12.41 -2.63
N ALA A 198 40.79 -11.43 -2.70
CA ALA A 198 40.99 -10.12 -2.10
C ALA A 198 40.18 -10.04 -0.81
N VAL A 199 40.84 -9.71 0.31
CA VAL A 199 40.20 -9.54 1.63
C VAL A 199 40.49 -8.13 2.13
N GLN A 200 39.42 -7.40 2.43
CA GLN A 200 39.45 -6.03 2.95
C GLN A 200 38.87 -6.00 4.36
N SER A 201 39.40 -5.15 5.24
CA SER A 201 38.77 -4.89 6.55
C SER A 201 37.42 -4.18 6.38
N SER A 202 36.44 -4.51 7.21
CA SER A 202 35.16 -3.79 7.25
C SER A 202 35.23 -2.45 8.01
N THR A 203 36.38 -2.12 8.60
CA THR A 203 36.61 -0.85 9.32
C THR A 203 37.80 -0.10 8.72
N LEU A 204 37.80 1.21 8.86
CA LEU A 204 38.95 2.05 8.55
C LEU A 204 40.06 1.82 9.58
N GLY A 205 41.30 2.12 9.20
CA GLY A 205 42.46 1.97 10.08
C GLY A 205 43.31 0.76 9.78
N ASN A 206 44.43 0.68 10.51
CA ASN A 206 45.40 -0.39 10.36
C ASN A 206 44.90 -1.67 11.03
N VAL A 207 44.23 -2.51 10.25
CA VAL A 207 43.79 -3.84 10.67
C VAL A 207 44.72 -4.89 10.09
N SER A 208 45.33 -5.72 10.94
CA SER A 208 46.15 -6.85 10.49
C SER A 208 45.26 -8.00 10.07
N ILE A 209 45.42 -8.50 8.84
CA ILE A 209 44.64 -9.59 8.26
C ILE A 209 45.60 -10.66 7.74
N GLN A 210 45.43 -11.89 8.22
CA GLN A 210 46.17 -13.06 7.74
C GLN A 210 45.21 -14.23 7.50
N LEU A 211 45.54 -15.09 6.55
CA LEU A 211 44.81 -16.32 6.29
C LEU A 211 45.82 -17.46 6.17
N SER A 212 45.78 -18.40 7.10
CA SER A 212 46.68 -19.54 7.13
C SER A 212 45.97 -20.83 6.72
N ASP A 213 46.63 -21.66 5.91
CA ASP A 213 46.19 -23.04 5.61
C ASP A 213 46.76 -24.07 6.60
N GLY A 214 47.40 -23.61 7.68
CA GLY A 214 48.09 -24.44 8.66
C GLY A 214 49.60 -24.53 8.43
N ALA A 215 50.10 -24.19 7.23
CA ALA A 215 51.53 -24.19 6.91
C ALA A 215 52.03 -22.84 6.38
N ASN A 216 51.23 -22.15 5.58
CA ASN A 216 51.58 -20.92 4.88
C ASN A 216 50.59 -19.80 5.19
N ASN A 217 51.09 -18.57 5.28
CA ASN A 217 50.22 -17.41 5.16
C ASN A 217 49.92 -17.15 3.67
N LEU A 218 48.64 -17.15 3.32
CA LEU A 218 48.16 -17.08 1.95
C LEU A 218 47.95 -15.64 1.47
N LEU A 219 47.92 -14.65 2.36
CA LEU A 219 47.63 -13.25 2.05
C LEU A 219 48.86 -12.34 2.19
N ASN A 220 49.00 -11.41 1.26
CA ASN A 220 49.91 -10.26 1.36
C ASN A 220 49.11 -8.97 1.56
N THR A 221 49.60 -8.08 2.42
CA THR A 221 49.03 -6.73 2.56
C THR A 221 49.45 -5.86 1.37
N ILE A 222 48.47 -5.32 0.66
CA ILE A 222 48.68 -4.45 -0.51
C ILE A 222 48.58 -2.97 -0.12
N SER A 223 47.68 -2.65 0.81
CA SER A 223 47.57 -1.32 1.40
C SER A 223 47.23 -1.44 2.87
N THR A 224 48.03 -0.82 3.72
CA THR A 224 47.70 -0.65 5.14
C THR A 224 46.64 0.45 5.25
N GLY A 225 45.58 0.19 6.01
CA GLY A 225 44.52 1.17 6.25
C GLY A 225 44.94 2.29 7.21
N ALA A 226 44.22 3.41 7.15
CA ALA A 226 44.36 4.55 8.05
C ALA A 226 42.97 4.98 8.56
N GLU A 227 42.90 5.50 9.79
CA GLU A 227 41.64 6.01 10.34
C GLU A 227 41.22 7.30 9.62
N ALA A 228 39.91 7.57 9.58
CA ALA A 228 39.41 8.88 9.20
C ALA A 228 39.81 9.91 10.27
N THR A 229 40.10 11.13 9.87
CA THR A 229 40.50 12.20 10.80
C THR A 229 39.72 13.48 10.50
N TYR A 230 39.25 14.14 11.56
CA TYR A 230 38.43 15.34 11.46
C TYR A 230 38.54 16.20 12.73
N LYS A 231 38.06 17.45 12.66
CA LYS A 231 37.91 18.36 13.80
C LYS A 231 36.50 18.92 13.86
N VAL A 232 36.08 19.24 15.08
CA VAL A 232 34.77 19.81 15.37
C VAL A 232 34.95 21.15 16.04
N ASP A 233 34.18 22.15 15.60
CA ASP A 233 34.10 23.50 16.18
C ASP A 233 35.45 24.21 16.35
N GLY A 234 36.41 23.92 15.47
CA GLY A 234 37.76 24.49 15.52
C GLY A 234 38.58 24.07 16.73
N LEU A 235 38.18 23.00 17.43
CA LEU A 235 38.96 22.43 18.54
C LEU A 235 40.34 21.96 18.02
N PRO A 236 41.42 22.15 18.81
CA PRO A 236 42.78 21.89 18.35
C PRO A 236 43.11 20.41 18.20
N ASN A 237 42.31 19.52 18.78
CA ASN A 237 42.55 18.08 18.75
C ASN A 237 41.90 17.46 17.51
N THR A 238 42.71 16.79 16.69
CA THR A 238 42.20 15.92 15.64
C THR A 238 41.56 14.67 16.27
N ILE A 239 40.34 14.35 15.85
CA ILE A 239 39.60 13.17 16.25
C ILE A 239 39.80 12.12 15.16
N SER A 240 40.08 10.88 15.57
CA SER A 240 40.17 9.74 14.67
C SER A 240 38.93 8.85 14.74
N SER A 241 38.56 8.24 13.62
CA SER A 241 37.44 7.29 13.51
C SER A 241 37.81 6.08 12.65
N ASN A 242 37.38 4.91 13.09
CA ASN A 242 37.46 3.66 12.32
C ASN A 242 36.23 3.45 11.40
N SER A 243 35.35 4.44 11.29
CA SER A 243 34.18 4.46 10.40
C SER A 243 34.11 5.77 9.61
N ASP A 244 33.59 5.66 8.40
CA ASP A 244 33.17 6.75 7.52
C ASP A 244 31.93 7.51 8.06
N THR A 245 31.20 6.93 9.00
CA THR A 245 30.10 7.57 9.72
C THR A 245 30.51 7.91 11.15
N ILE A 246 30.47 9.19 11.49
CA ILE A 246 30.85 9.72 12.79
C ILE A 246 29.63 10.24 13.56
N THR A 247 29.74 10.28 14.88
CA THR A 247 28.74 10.96 15.73
C THR A 247 29.26 12.34 16.09
N LEU A 248 28.64 13.38 15.54
CA LEU A 248 29.05 14.77 15.75
C LEU A 248 28.50 15.30 17.08
N ALA A 249 27.26 14.94 17.40
CA ALA A 249 26.58 15.24 18.65
C ALA A 249 25.56 14.14 18.95
N GLN A 250 24.97 14.16 20.15
CA GLN A 250 23.89 13.22 20.47
C GLN A 250 22.76 13.34 19.45
N GLY A 251 22.46 12.24 18.77
CA GLY A 251 21.45 12.18 17.72
C GLY A 251 21.81 12.82 16.38
N VAL A 252 23.05 13.27 16.19
CA VAL A 252 23.57 13.84 14.93
C VAL A 252 24.69 12.94 14.40
N SER A 253 24.41 12.17 13.36
CA SER A 253 25.38 11.33 12.67
C SER A 253 25.76 11.94 11.33
N VAL A 254 27.04 11.87 10.98
CA VAL A 254 27.60 12.46 9.76
C VAL A 254 28.35 11.40 8.98
N ASN A 255 28.00 11.21 7.72
CA ASN A 255 28.76 10.39 6.78
C ASN A 255 29.74 11.28 6.01
N LEU A 256 31.02 10.92 6.05
CA LEU A 256 32.13 11.64 5.43
C LEU A 256 32.26 11.22 3.96
N LEU A 257 32.14 12.19 3.04
CA LEU A 257 32.09 11.94 1.60
C LEU A 257 33.35 12.42 0.86
N SER A 258 33.94 13.54 1.31
CA SER A 258 35.23 14.02 0.81
C SER A 258 36.06 14.70 1.90
N ALA A 259 37.37 14.79 1.69
CA ALA A 259 38.31 15.44 2.59
C ALA A 259 38.95 16.65 1.86
N PRO A 260 38.38 17.85 1.98
CA PRO A 260 38.96 19.06 1.38
C PRO A 260 40.31 19.45 2.01
N GLY A 261 40.65 18.82 3.13
CA GLY A 261 41.93 18.99 3.83
C GLY A 261 41.90 20.09 4.89
N PRO A 262 42.95 20.18 5.71
CA PRO A 262 42.98 21.06 6.88
C PRO A 262 42.72 22.53 6.54
N GLY A 263 41.96 23.22 7.39
CA GLY A 263 41.62 24.64 7.21
C GLY A 263 40.40 24.93 6.34
N ASN A 264 39.65 23.91 5.90
CA ASN A 264 38.44 24.05 5.07
C ASN A 264 37.20 23.49 5.79
N PRO A 265 36.72 24.12 6.88
CA PRO A 265 35.56 23.62 7.60
C PRO A 265 34.26 23.85 6.80
N ILE A 266 33.35 22.88 6.89
CA ILE A 266 31.96 23.02 6.49
C ILE A 266 31.08 23.29 7.71
N THR A 267 29.97 23.98 7.50
CA THR A 267 28.97 24.26 8.55
C THR A 267 27.79 23.30 8.42
N ILE A 268 27.44 22.65 9.52
CA ILE A 268 26.26 21.81 9.67
C ILE A 268 25.30 22.52 10.62
N THR A 269 24.12 22.87 10.13
CA THR A 269 23.06 23.50 10.94
C THR A 269 21.91 22.54 11.13
N VAL A 270 21.66 22.16 12.38
CA VAL A 270 20.48 21.40 12.81
C VAL A 270 19.43 22.40 13.29
N GLY A 271 18.34 22.50 12.54
CA GLY A 271 17.25 23.43 12.80
C GLY A 271 15.89 22.81 12.48
N GLN A 272 14.82 23.54 12.74
CA GLN A 272 13.47 23.10 12.37
C GLN A 272 13.31 23.11 10.85
N SER A 273 12.75 22.04 10.30
CA SER A 273 12.58 21.86 8.85
C SER A 273 11.30 22.52 8.35
N THR A 274 11.41 23.67 7.68
CA THR A 274 10.25 24.27 6.98
C THR A 274 9.83 23.41 5.78
N THR A 275 10.78 22.76 5.10
CA THR A 275 10.51 21.87 3.95
C THR A 275 9.65 20.67 4.30
N SER A 276 9.90 20.02 5.45
CA SER A 276 9.11 18.89 5.92
C SER A 276 7.67 19.32 6.24
N ALA A 277 7.52 20.46 6.91
CA ALA A 277 6.22 21.06 7.22
C ALA A 277 5.45 21.43 5.93
N GLN A 278 6.10 22.08 4.96
CA GLN A 278 5.52 22.42 3.66
C GLN A 278 5.01 21.19 2.92
N THR A 279 5.81 20.12 2.88
CA THR A 279 5.44 18.88 2.22
C THR A 279 4.21 18.25 2.89
N ALA A 280 4.18 18.21 4.22
CA ALA A 280 3.06 17.66 4.96
C ALA A 280 1.78 18.50 4.82
N LEU A 281 1.89 19.84 4.82
CA LEU A 281 0.75 20.75 4.59
C LEU A 281 0.19 20.60 3.17
N GLN A 282 1.06 20.45 2.17
CA GLN A 282 0.65 20.18 0.79
C GLN A 282 -0.07 18.83 0.66
N GLN A 283 0.45 17.79 1.31
CA GLN A 283 -0.20 16.46 1.34
C GLN A 283 -1.55 16.51 2.05
N PHE A 284 -1.64 17.24 3.16
CA PHE A 284 -2.90 17.49 3.86
C PHE A 284 -3.92 18.19 2.97
N ALA A 285 -3.55 19.28 2.28
CA ALA A 285 -4.45 19.98 1.36
C ALA A 285 -4.97 19.05 0.25
N SER A 286 -4.08 18.25 -0.35
CA SER A 286 -4.46 17.29 -1.39
C SER A 286 -5.41 16.21 -0.88
N ALA A 287 -5.13 15.63 0.30
CA ALA A 287 -5.98 14.60 0.89
C ALA A 287 -7.35 15.16 1.30
N TYR A 288 -7.39 16.39 1.84
CA TYR A 288 -8.62 17.08 2.17
C TYR A 288 -9.48 17.33 0.93
N ASN A 289 -8.87 17.84 -0.15
CA ASN A 289 -9.55 18.07 -1.42
C ASN A 289 -10.09 16.78 -2.06
N ALA A 290 -9.42 15.65 -1.85
CA ALA A 290 -9.94 14.36 -2.30
C ALA A 290 -11.28 14.02 -1.62
N VAL A 291 -11.40 14.25 -0.30
CA VAL A 291 -12.67 14.05 0.42
C VAL A 291 -13.72 15.05 -0.06
N VAL A 292 -13.37 16.33 -0.22
CA VAL A 292 -14.27 17.36 -0.75
C VAL A 292 -14.81 16.95 -2.12
N SER A 293 -13.94 16.43 -3.00
CA SER A 293 -14.34 15.93 -4.31
C SER A 293 -15.28 14.72 -4.23
N GLN A 294 -15.05 13.78 -3.30
CA GLN A 294 -15.95 12.64 -3.10
C GLN A 294 -17.33 13.11 -2.65
N LEU A 295 -17.41 14.06 -1.72
CA LEU A 295 -18.68 14.61 -1.27
C LEU A 295 -19.37 15.42 -2.36
N ALA A 296 -18.64 16.25 -3.10
CA ALA A 296 -19.19 17.05 -4.20
C ALA A 296 -19.81 16.17 -5.31
N ALA A 297 -19.23 15.00 -5.59
CA ALA A 297 -19.77 14.05 -6.56
C ALA A 297 -21.15 13.48 -6.16
N GLN A 298 -21.54 13.59 -4.89
CA GLN A 298 -22.83 13.10 -4.39
C GLN A 298 -23.94 14.18 -4.40
N HIS A 299 -23.70 15.34 -5.02
CA HIS A 299 -24.68 16.43 -5.11
C HIS A 299 -24.91 16.86 -6.57
N GLY A 300 -26.05 17.52 -6.83
CA GLY A 300 -26.38 18.13 -8.12
C GLY A 300 -27.26 17.25 -9.04
N GLN A 301 -27.36 17.64 -10.31
CA GLN A 301 -28.27 17.00 -11.29
C GLN A 301 -27.87 15.57 -11.67
N ASN A 302 -26.61 15.19 -11.43
CA ASN A 302 -26.07 13.85 -11.66
C ASN A 302 -25.47 13.30 -10.34
N ALA A 303 -26.13 13.56 -9.22
CA ALA A 303 -25.67 13.14 -7.91
C ALA A 303 -25.43 11.62 -7.87
N GLY A 304 -24.31 11.22 -7.25
CA GLY A 304 -23.97 9.81 -7.08
C GLY A 304 -24.91 9.04 -6.15
N ALA A 305 -24.59 7.77 -5.92
CA ALA A 305 -25.46 6.84 -5.21
C ALA A 305 -25.77 7.24 -3.75
N LEU A 306 -24.96 8.09 -3.13
CA LEU A 306 -25.19 8.56 -1.75
C LEU A 306 -26.07 9.81 -1.67
N SER A 307 -26.64 10.26 -2.79
CA SER A 307 -27.52 11.42 -2.80
C SER A 307 -28.68 11.27 -1.79
N GLY A 308 -28.78 12.23 -0.87
CA GLY A 308 -29.80 12.22 0.18
C GLY A 308 -29.45 11.38 1.42
N ASP A 309 -28.29 10.72 1.42
CA ASP A 309 -27.80 9.98 2.57
C ASP A 309 -27.33 10.95 3.68
N SER A 310 -27.70 10.65 4.92
CA SER A 310 -27.32 11.42 6.10
C SER A 310 -25.80 11.45 6.34
N ILE A 311 -25.08 10.42 5.87
CA ILE A 311 -23.63 10.34 6.01
C ILE A 311 -22.90 11.51 5.35
N LEU A 312 -23.46 12.06 4.25
CA LEU A 312 -22.89 13.22 3.58
C LEU A 312 -22.88 14.45 4.48
N GLN A 313 -23.94 14.66 5.26
CA GLN A 313 -24.03 15.78 6.19
C GLN A 313 -23.06 15.61 7.36
N VAL A 314 -22.92 14.39 7.89
CA VAL A 314 -21.97 14.08 8.97
C VAL A 314 -20.53 14.32 8.49
N ALA A 315 -20.19 13.85 7.30
CA ALA A 315 -18.86 14.06 6.69
C ALA A 315 -18.58 15.54 6.43
N GLN A 316 -19.54 16.31 5.92
CA GLN A 316 -19.42 17.76 5.74
C GLN A 316 -19.22 18.49 7.07
N GLN A 317 -19.95 18.10 8.13
CA GLN A 317 -19.80 18.70 9.45
C GLN A 317 -18.42 18.40 10.07
N ALA A 318 -17.89 17.20 9.83
CA ALA A 318 -16.53 16.85 10.23
C ALA A 318 -15.50 17.70 9.48
N LEU A 319 -15.60 17.82 8.15
CA LEU A 319 -14.66 18.64 7.35
C LEU A 319 -14.70 20.12 7.72
N SER A 320 -15.88 20.69 7.92
CA SER A 320 -16.02 22.09 8.38
C SER A 320 -15.36 22.29 9.74
N SER A 321 -15.52 21.35 10.68
CA SER A 321 -14.86 21.45 11.99
C SER A 321 -13.33 21.47 11.91
N ILE A 322 -12.75 20.85 10.88
CA ILE A 322 -11.31 20.86 10.62
C ILE A 322 -10.87 22.24 10.12
N VAL A 323 -11.54 22.79 9.09
CA VAL A 323 -11.10 24.05 8.46
C VAL A 323 -11.51 25.30 9.22
N ASP A 324 -12.58 25.23 10.01
CA ASP A 324 -13.04 26.32 10.87
C ASP A 324 -12.24 26.42 12.18
N TYR A 325 -11.32 25.47 12.41
CA TYR A 325 -10.46 25.51 13.59
C TYR A 325 -9.66 26.81 13.63
N SER A 326 -9.80 27.52 14.75
CA SER A 326 -9.07 28.74 15.03
C SER A 326 -8.51 28.72 16.45
N ASN A 327 -7.30 29.25 16.59
CA ASN A 327 -6.66 29.46 17.88
C ASN A 327 -6.33 30.95 18.02
N PHE A 328 -7.11 31.68 18.83
CA PHE A 328 -6.88 33.11 19.02
C PHE A 328 -5.68 33.44 19.93
N SER A 329 -4.91 32.42 20.34
CA SER A 329 -3.66 32.59 21.09
C SER A 329 -2.44 32.35 20.19
N GLY A 330 -1.55 33.34 20.10
CA GLY A 330 -0.33 33.26 19.29
C GLY A 330 -0.43 34.00 17.94
N SER A 331 0.62 33.87 17.12
CA SER A 331 0.69 34.54 15.80
C SER A 331 0.07 33.72 14.67
N VAL A 332 -0.15 32.42 14.87
CA VAL A 332 -0.80 31.51 13.93
C VAL A 332 -2.18 31.22 14.48
N THR A 333 -3.22 31.74 13.82
CA THR A 333 -4.59 31.73 14.35
C THR A 333 -5.57 30.91 13.53
N ASN A 334 -5.25 30.62 12.29
CA ASN A 334 -6.07 29.86 11.34
C ASN A 334 -5.19 29.20 10.26
N LEU A 335 -5.82 28.37 9.42
CA LEU A 335 -5.15 27.69 8.31
C LEU A 335 -4.53 28.65 7.27
N GLY A 336 -5.13 29.83 7.04
CA GLY A 336 -4.56 30.85 6.16
C GLY A 336 -3.18 31.35 6.64
N ASN A 337 -2.95 31.43 7.96
CA ASN A 337 -1.62 31.75 8.49
C ASN A 337 -0.58 30.63 8.25
N LEU A 338 -1.01 29.44 7.84
CA LEU A 338 -0.16 28.33 7.40
C LEU A 338 0.00 28.29 5.87
N GLY A 339 -0.49 29.31 5.15
CA GLY A 339 -0.53 29.31 3.69
C GLY A 339 -1.52 28.30 3.13
N LEU A 340 -2.57 27.93 3.88
CA LEU A 340 -3.66 27.08 3.40
C LEU A 340 -4.91 27.95 3.17
N ASP A 341 -5.17 28.25 1.91
CA ASP A 341 -6.31 29.07 1.49
C ASP A 341 -7.52 28.19 1.17
N LEU A 342 -8.66 28.46 1.82
CA LEU A 342 -9.94 27.82 1.55
C LEU A 342 -10.73 28.62 0.51
N ASP A 343 -11.08 27.99 -0.61
CA ASP A 343 -11.92 28.60 -1.64
C ASP A 343 -13.43 28.46 -1.36
N ASN A 344 -14.27 29.14 -2.16
CA ASN A 344 -15.73 29.08 -2.02
C ASN A 344 -16.34 27.70 -2.33
N SER A 345 -15.58 26.81 -2.96
CA SER A 345 -15.99 25.43 -3.24
C SER A 345 -15.59 24.49 -2.10
N GLY A 346 -14.94 25.01 -1.06
CA GLY A 346 -14.44 24.24 0.07
C GLY A 346 -13.13 23.51 -0.22
N ASN A 347 -12.36 23.87 -1.26
CA ASN A 347 -11.04 23.28 -1.50
C ASN A 347 -9.93 24.10 -0.84
N LEU A 348 -8.87 23.43 -0.40
CA LEU A 348 -7.64 24.02 0.12
C LEU A 348 -6.58 24.17 -0.98
N THR A 349 -5.96 25.34 -1.07
CA THR A 349 -4.74 25.56 -1.87
C THR A 349 -3.58 25.87 -0.93
N PHE A 350 -2.45 25.18 -1.10
CA PHE A 350 -1.26 25.45 -0.32
C PHE A 350 -0.32 26.44 -1.04
N ASN A 351 0.06 27.49 -0.33
CA ASN A 351 0.99 28.53 -0.77
C ASN A 351 2.26 28.50 0.10
N ALA A 352 3.31 27.88 -0.43
CA ALA A 352 4.58 27.74 0.27
C ALA A 352 5.24 29.08 0.63
N ALA A 353 5.04 30.13 -0.18
CA ALA A 353 5.62 31.45 0.08
C ALA A 353 4.95 32.16 1.27
N GLU A 354 3.62 32.03 1.38
CA GLU A 354 2.87 32.56 2.52
C GLU A 354 3.16 31.78 3.81
N PHE A 355 3.34 30.46 3.71
CA PHE A 355 3.81 29.64 4.82
C PHE A 355 5.18 30.12 5.34
N GLU A 356 6.17 30.32 4.45
CA GLU A 356 7.51 30.81 4.83
C GLU A 356 7.44 32.17 5.51
N GLN A 357 6.59 33.08 4.99
CA GLN A 357 6.42 34.42 5.54
C GLN A 357 5.73 34.43 6.91
N SER A 358 4.73 33.55 7.13
CA SER A 358 3.83 33.63 8.29
C SER A 358 4.17 32.64 9.40
N ALA A 359 4.66 31.45 9.06
CA ALA A 359 4.87 30.34 9.99
C ALA A 359 6.30 29.76 9.95
N GLY A 360 7.01 29.86 8.82
CA GLY A 360 8.37 29.32 8.65
C GLY A 360 9.39 29.88 9.64
N SER A 361 9.20 31.14 10.07
CA SER A 361 10.05 31.80 11.07
C SER A 361 9.54 31.69 12.52
N ASN A 362 8.31 31.20 12.75
CA ASN A 362 7.69 31.09 14.08
C ASN A 362 7.15 29.68 14.34
N PHE A 363 8.07 28.72 14.40
CA PHE A 363 7.71 27.33 14.63
C PHE A 363 7.07 27.09 16.00
N THR A 364 7.36 27.92 17.01
CA THR A 364 6.68 27.86 18.30
C THR A 364 5.18 28.15 18.16
N GLY A 365 4.82 29.20 17.40
CA GLY A 365 3.43 29.50 17.07
C GLY A 365 2.76 28.40 16.25
N LEU A 366 3.49 27.83 15.28
CA LEU A 366 3.04 26.70 14.48
C LEU A 366 2.74 25.45 15.34
N ALA A 367 3.67 25.06 16.22
CA ALA A 367 3.51 23.93 17.12
C ALA A 367 2.35 24.15 18.12
N GLN A 368 2.16 25.39 18.61
CA GLN A 368 1.03 25.73 19.49
C GLN A 368 -0.32 25.65 18.75
N PHE A 369 -0.39 26.11 17.50
CA PHE A 369 -1.60 26.01 16.68
C PHE A 369 -1.95 24.56 16.36
N LEU A 370 -0.96 23.78 15.92
CA LEU A 370 -1.16 22.37 15.57
C LEU A 370 -1.51 21.52 16.79
N GLY A 371 -0.85 21.76 17.93
CA GLY A 371 -1.06 21.01 19.16
C GLY A 371 -0.60 19.55 19.06
N THR A 372 -1.42 18.63 19.57
CA THR A 372 -1.14 17.19 19.64
C THR A 372 -2.32 16.41 19.06
N SER A 373 -2.24 15.08 18.99
CA SER A 373 -3.41 14.24 18.63
C SER A 373 -4.63 14.42 19.55
N THR A 374 -4.50 15.13 20.68
CA THR A 374 -5.57 15.37 21.66
C THR A 374 -5.85 16.86 21.92
N SER A 375 -5.12 17.78 21.26
CA SER A 375 -5.26 19.23 21.48
C SER A 375 -4.90 20.01 20.22
N GLY A 376 -5.32 21.27 20.12
CA GLY A 376 -5.01 22.09 18.94
C GLY A 376 -5.76 21.63 17.68
N PHE A 377 -5.28 22.06 16.52
CA PHE A 377 -5.81 21.66 15.22
C PHE A 377 -5.78 20.14 15.02
N LEU A 378 -4.66 19.48 15.37
CA LEU A 378 -4.49 18.05 15.20
C LEU A 378 -5.48 17.25 16.04
N GLY A 379 -5.78 17.70 17.26
CA GLY A 379 -6.78 17.06 18.12
C GLY A 379 -8.20 17.16 17.55
N VAL A 380 -8.56 18.33 17.01
CA VAL A 380 -9.86 18.54 16.35
C VAL A 380 -9.96 17.70 15.08
N ALA A 381 -8.93 17.72 14.23
CA ALA A 381 -8.92 16.91 13.01
C ALA A 381 -8.94 15.41 13.29
N THR A 382 -8.16 14.95 14.26
CA THR A 382 -8.18 13.53 14.69
C THR A 382 -9.57 13.14 15.18
N SER A 383 -10.18 13.94 16.07
CA SER A 383 -11.52 13.64 16.62
C SER A 383 -12.60 13.62 15.55
N ALA A 384 -12.58 14.60 14.63
CA ALA A 384 -13.53 14.69 13.53
C ALA A 384 -13.44 13.47 12.62
N LEU A 385 -12.22 13.05 12.24
CA LEU A 385 -12.01 11.88 11.39
C LEU A 385 -12.30 10.57 12.12
N THR A 386 -11.95 10.44 13.40
CA THR A 386 -12.32 9.26 14.20
C THR A 386 -13.84 9.08 14.30
N SER A 387 -14.62 10.18 14.38
CA SER A 387 -16.08 10.07 14.38
C SER A 387 -16.68 9.47 13.09
N LEU A 388 -15.93 9.50 11.99
CA LEU A 388 -16.33 8.92 10.71
C LEU A 388 -15.75 7.51 10.51
N GLU A 389 -14.48 7.33 10.83
CA GLU A 389 -13.65 6.19 10.39
C GLU A 389 -13.33 5.20 11.51
N ASP A 390 -13.76 5.43 12.75
CA ASP A 390 -13.51 4.46 13.83
C ASP A 390 -14.06 3.07 13.42
N PRO A 391 -13.25 2.00 13.49
CA PRO A 391 -13.66 0.67 13.01
C PRO A 391 -14.89 0.08 13.71
N THR A 392 -15.27 0.62 14.87
CA THR A 392 -16.36 0.11 15.71
C THR A 392 -17.55 1.06 15.80
N VAL A 393 -17.31 2.37 15.84
CA VAL A 393 -18.36 3.39 16.06
C VAL A 393 -18.34 4.53 15.04
N GLY A 394 -17.46 4.47 14.05
CA GLY A 394 -17.35 5.49 13.00
C GLY A 394 -18.61 5.49 12.13
N ALA A 395 -19.13 6.68 11.80
CA ALA A 395 -20.36 6.80 11.03
C ALA A 395 -20.27 6.14 9.65
N VAL A 396 -19.14 6.29 8.94
CA VAL A 396 -18.93 5.68 7.62
C VAL A 396 -18.83 4.17 7.76
N LYS A 397 -18.02 3.69 8.71
CA LYS A 397 -17.85 2.25 8.98
C LYS A 397 -19.15 1.56 9.39
N THR A 398 -19.99 2.26 10.15
CA THR A 398 -21.31 1.76 10.56
C THR A 398 -22.26 1.65 9.37
N GLU A 399 -22.28 2.65 8.49
CA GLU A 399 -23.12 2.62 7.28
C GLU A 399 -22.66 1.52 6.31
N GLU A 400 -21.36 1.36 6.07
CA GLU A 400 -20.79 0.26 5.27
C GLU A 400 -21.23 -1.11 5.81
N ALA A 401 -21.17 -1.30 7.13
CA ALA A 401 -21.61 -2.53 7.78
C ALA A 401 -23.13 -2.76 7.63
N SER A 402 -23.93 -1.70 7.72
CA SER A 402 -25.38 -1.76 7.54
C SER A 402 -25.74 -2.19 6.11
N ILE A 403 -25.17 -1.51 5.10
CA ILE A 403 -25.45 -1.82 3.69
C ILE A 403 -24.97 -3.24 3.34
N THR A 404 -23.82 -3.67 3.88
CA THR A 404 -23.35 -5.05 3.72
C THR A 404 -24.34 -6.08 4.29
N HIS A 405 -24.94 -5.77 5.44
CA HIS A 405 -25.96 -6.61 6.05
C HIS A 405 -27.25 -6.65 5.23
N ASP A 406 -27.70 -5.51 4.72
CA ASP A 406 -28.89 -5.39 3.87
C ASP A 406 -28.70 -6.15 2.55
N LEU A 407 -27.55 -6.01 1.90
CA LEU A 407 -27.19 -6.79 0.70
C LEU A 407 -27.20 -8.29 0.97
N THR A 408 -26.68 -8.73 2.12
CA THR A 408 -26.70 -10.16 2.49
C THR A 408 -28.12 -10.67 2.67
N THR A 409 -28.99 -9.85 3.28
CA THR A 409 -30.40 -10.17 3.49
C THR A 409 -31.18 -10.20 2.17
N LEU A 410 -30.99 -9.21 1.31
CA LEU A 410 -31.61 -9.14 -0.01
C LEU A 410 -31.22 -10.34 -0.87
N ASN A 411 -29.92 -10.68 -0.95
CA ASN A 411 -29.46 -11.85 -1.70
C ASN A 411 -30.08 -13.15 -1.19
N THR A 412 -30.23 -13.30 0.13
CA THR A 412 -30.90 -14.47 0.72
C THR A 412 -32.38 -14.52 0.34
N ASN A 413 -33.08 -13.39 0.39
CA ASN A 413 -34.49 -13.30 0.04
C ASN A 413 -34.74 -13.54 -1.46
N MET A 414 -33.87 -13.01 -2.33
CA MET A 414 -33.91 -13.26 -3.77
C MET A 414 -33.77 -14.76 -4.05
N GLY A 415 -32.78 -15.44 -3.45
CA GLY A 415 -32.62 -16.89 -3.62
C GLY A 415 -33.82 -17.70 -3.11
N ASN A 416 -34.50 -17.25 -2.05
CA ASN A 416 -35.72 -17.89 -1.57
C ASN A 416 -36.90 -17.68 -2.55
N GLU A 417 -37.07 -16.47 -3.08
CA GLU A 417 -38.13 -16.15 -4.03
C GLU A 417 -37.92 -16.86 -5.37
N GLU A 418 -36.68 -16.95 -5.86
CA GLU A 418 -36.34 -17.76 -7.02
C GLU A 418 -36.77 -19.23 -6.87
N ASN A 419 -36.50 -19.82 -5.70
CA ASN A 419 -36.93 -21.18 -5.39
C ASN A 419 -38.47 -21.31 -5.35
N SER A 420 -39.16 -20.29 -4.84
CA SER A 420 -40.63 -20.22 -4.80
C SER A 420 -41.22 -20.17 -6.21
N ILE A 421 -40.72 -19.27 -7.07
CA ILE A 421 -41.15 -19.11 -8.46
C ILE A 421 -40.90 -20.40 -9.26
N ASN A 422 -39.73 -21.02 -9.09
CA ASN A 422 -39.41 -22.29 -9.74
C ASN A 422 -40.39 -23.42 -9.36
N GLN A 423 -40.79 -23.50 -8.08
CA GLN A 423 -41.79 -24.47 -7.63
C GLN A 423 -43.20 -24.14 -8.16
N PHE A 424 -43.58 -22.87 -8.14
CA PHE A 424 -44.84 -22.41 -8.70
C PHE A 424 -44.97 -22.80 -10.17
N GLN A 425 -43.92 -22.54 -10.96
CA GLN A 425 -43.85 -22.88 -12.37
C GLN A 425 -44.00 -24.39 -12.60
N GLN A 426 -43.28 -25.23 -11.85
CA GLN A 426 -43.39 -26.69 -11.96
C GLN A 426 -44.80 -27.19 -11.64
N ASN A 427 -45.41 -26.68 -10.57
CA ASN A 427 -46.76 -27.04 -10.16
C ASN A 427 -47.79 -26.64 -11.22
N LEU A 428 -47.66 -25.43 -11.77
CA LEU A 428 -48.56 -24.93 -12.81
C LEU A 428 -48.44 -25.74 -14.10
N VAL A 429 -47.23 -26.08 -14.54
CA VAL A 429 -46.98 -26.97 -15.68
C VAL A 429 -47.63 -28.35 -15.45
N ALA A 430 -47.47 -28.93 -14.26
CA ALA A 430 -48.07 -30.22 -13.92
C ALA A 430 -49.61 -30.19 -13.96
N GLN A 431 -50.22 -29.13 -13.40
CA GLN A 431 -51.67 -28.95 -13.39
C GLN A 431 -52.25 -28.75 -14.80
N LEU A 432 -51.57 -27.95 -15.62
CA LEU A 432 -51.98 -27.71 -17.01
C LEU A 432 -51.76 -28.94 -17.89
N SER A 433 -50.74 -29.76 -17.61
CA SER A 433 -50.51 -31.03 -18.32
C SER A 433 -51.66 -32.02 -18.09
N GLN A 434 -52.16 -32.12 -16.85
CA GLN A 434 -53.34 -32.95 -16.53
C GLN A 434 -54.60 -32.43 -17.22
N SER A 435 -54.77 -31.11 -17.26
CA SER A 435 -55.90 -30.45 -17.93
C SER A 435 -55.87 -30.67 -19.44
N ASP A 436 -54.68 -30.55 -20.07
CA ASP A 436 -54.46 -30.81 -21.50
C ASP A 436 -54.78 -32.26 -21.88
N ALA A 437 -54.36 -33.23 -21.07
CA ALA A 437 -54.68 -34.64 -21.29
C ALA A 437 -56.19 -34.93 -21.23
N MET A 438 -56.92 -34.29 -20.31
CA MET A 438 -58.38 -34.40 -20.23
C MET A 438 -59.06 -33.79 -21.45
N ILE A 439 -58.61 -32.61 -21.89
CA ILE A 439 -59.14 -31.94 -23.09
C ILE A 439 -58.85 -32.78 -24.34
N ALA A 440 -57.64 -33.32 -24.49
CA ALA A 440 -57.31 -34.21 -25.61
C ALA A 440 -58.20 -35.46 -25.64
N THR A 441 -58.52 -36.03 -24.46
CA THR A 441 -59.45 -37.16 -24.34
C THR A 441 -60.86 -36.77 -24.78
N LEU A 442 -61.36 -35.60 -24.35
CA LEU A 442 -62.67 -35.08 -24.78
C LEU A 442 -62.69 -34.78 -26.28
N GLN A 443 -61.61 -34.23 -26.85
CA GLN A 443 -61.48 -33.99 -28.29
C GLN A 443 -61.50 -35.27 -29.10
N SER A 444 -60.85 -36.32 -28.61
CA SER A 444 -60.91 -37.67 -29.20
C SER A 444 -62.33 -38.23 -29.16
N GLN A 445 -63.04 -38.09 -28.03
CA GLN A 445 -64.44 -38.51 -27.92
C GLN A 445 -65.36 -37.73 -28.86
N VAL A 446 -65.21 -36.40 -28.95
CA VAL A 446 -65.99 -35.56 -29.87
C VAL A 446 -65.73 -35.97 -31.32
N SER A 447 -64.47 -36.19 -31.71
CA SER A 447 -64.12 -36.66 -33.05
C SER A 447 -64.74 -38.03 -33.36
N PHE A 448 -64.74 -38.93 -32.37
CA PHE A 448 -65.40 -40.23 -32.48
C PHE A 448 -66.92 -40.11 -32.68
N PHE A 449 -67.61 -39.28 -31.88
CA PHE A 449 -69.05 -39.03 -32.03
C PHE A 449 -69.38 -38.34 -33.36
N GLN A 450 -68.58 -37.37 -33.80
CA GLN A 450 -68.73 -36.74 -35.11
C GLN A 450 -68.57 -37.76 -36.25
N GLY A 451 -67.61 -38.66 -36.15
CA GLY A 451 -67.44 -39.76 -37.10
C GLY A 451 -68.67 -40.68 -37.14
N LEU A 452 -69.24 -41.05 -35.98
CA LEU A 452 -70.48 -41.82 -35.91
C LEU A 452 -71.67 -41.10 -36.56
N PHE A 453 -71.86 -39.81 -36.29
CA PHE A 453 -72.94 -39.03 -36.90
C PHE A 453 -72.77 -38.86 -38.42
N GLN A 454 -71.54 -38.70 -38.92
CA GLN A 454 -71.30 -38.67 -40.37
C GLN A 454 -71.60 -40.01 -41.03
N ILE A 455 -71.28 -41.13 -40.36
CA ILE A 455 -71.64 -42.46 -40.82
C ILE A 455 -73.16 -42.63 -40.80
N GLU A 456 -73.85 -42.22 -39.74
CA GLU A 456 -75.31 -42.29 -39.62
C GLU A 456 -76.04 -41.41 -40.64
N ASN A 457 -75.55 -40.20 -40.92
CA ASN A 457 -76.08 -39.32 -41.98
C ASN A 457 -75.88 -39.91 -43.38
N ASN A 458 -74.71 -40.52 -43.65
CA ASN A 458 -74.46 -41.22 -44.92
C ASN A 458 -75.33 -42.47 -45.08
N ILE A 459 -75.67 -43.16 -43.98
CA ILE A 459 -76.60 -44.29 -44.00
C ILE A 459 -78.07 -43.82 -44.17
N SER A 460 -78.43 -42.65 -43.64
CA SER A 460 -79.80 -42.12 -43.65
C SER A 460 -80.17 -41.33 -44.92
N ASN A 461 -79.20 -40.98 -45.79
CA ASN A 461 -79.46 -40.29 -47.04
C ASN A 461 -78.59 -40.83 -48.21
N PRO A 462 -78.97 -41.92 -48.86
CA PRO A 462 -78.15 -42.58 -49.88
C PRO A 462 -78.11 -41.85 -51.25
N ASN A 463 -78.75 -40.68 -51.40
CA ASN A 463 -78.86 -39.95 -52.68
C ASN A 463 -78.37 -38.50 -52.58
N ASN A 464 -77.06 -38.31 -52.43
CA ASN A 464 -76.40 -37.17 -53.10
C ASN A 464 -74.95 -37.56 -53.37
N GLY A 465 -74.65 -37.86 -54.64
CA GLY A 465 -73.32 -38.23 -55.13
C GLY A 465 -72.38 -37.06 -55.26
#